data_AF-A0A3N5FM76-F1
#
_entry.id   AF-A0A3N5FM76-F1
#
_cell.length_a   1.000
_cell.length_b   1.000
_cell.length_c   1.000
_cell.angle_alpha   90.00
_cell.angle_beta   90.00
_cell.angle_gamma   90.00
#
_symmetry.space_group_name_H-M   'P 1'
#
loop_
_entity.id
_entity.type
_entity.pdbx_description
1 polymer ?
#
loop_
_entity_poly.entity_id
_entity_poly.type
_entity_poly.pdbx_seq_one_letter_code
_entity_poly.pdbx_strand_id
1 'polypeptide(L)'
;MWHHLKYILLFSLFLTPSVADAGVINTKIELSCSVNKKSDIAIQAKIANMGNSTAYRATLSLFMEDWAQKFDNLGDNPPDGILKFNETISIPGLKPGMHMLVARVSFEEQNGTSHRIFEYFPFPCKISDTDKKPELSLELKPPLFNMRAFMEAKKKMVISINNSGNSPLSPVIAFFLSDGYTAGDALIQTKVPPNSKVEETVVIEKEKSINQRGKILAVAWYEKDGIIYSVKSEGTAGVEEKPVLFKWYPLFCIIILIAVTILIIVRRKA
;
A
#
# COMPACT_ATOMS: atom_id res chain seq x y z
N MET A 1 -54.40 -2.54 -28.31
CA MET A 1 -53.10 -3.09 -27.88
C MET A 1 -52.03 -1.99 -27.64
N TRP A 2 -52.43 -0.80 -27.19
CA TRP A 2 -51.55 0.37 -27.05
C TRP A 2 -51.57 0.99 -25.63
N HIS A 3 -52.33 0.38 -24.70
CA HIS A 3 -52.42 0.84 -23.31
C HIS A 3 -51.50 0.11 -22.34
N HIS A 4 -51.01 -1.09 -22.68
CA HIS A 4 -50.09 -1.84 -21.80
C HIS A 4 -48.62 -1.38 -21.90
N LEU A 5 -48.23 -0.70 -22.98
CA LEU A 5 -46.86 -0.22 -23.18
C LEU A 5 -46.49 0.95 -22.24
N LYS A 6 -47.48 1.78 -21.85
CA LYS A 6 -47.26 2.92 -20.94
C LYS A 6 -46.97 2.49 -19.50
N TYR A 7 -47.54 1.37 -19.05
CA TYR A 7 -47.32 0.85 -17.70
C TYR A 7 -45.98 0.14 -17.54
N ILE A 8 -45.47 -0.51 -18.59
CA ILE A 8 -44.15 -1.17 -18.59
C ILE A 8 -43.02 -0.14 -18.48
N LEU A 9 -43.15 1.02 -19.15
CA LEU A 9 -42.14 2.07 -19.12
C LEU A 9 -42.09 2.84 -17.78
N LEU A 10 -43.23 2.95 -17.08
CA LEU A 10 -43.28 3.54 -15.74
C LEU A 10 -42.69 2.60 -14.67
N PHE A 11 -42.83 1.27 -14.84
CA PHE A 11 -42.26 0.29 -13.91
C PHE A 11 -40.73 0.19 -14.01
N SER A 12 -40.14 0.43 -15.19
CA SER A 12 -38.68 0.47 -15.37
C SER A 12 -38.00 1.68 -14.72
N LEU A 13 -38.73 2.76 -14.42
CA LEU A 13 -38.23 3.93 -13.71
C LEU A 13 -38.17 3.75 -12.18
N PHE A 14 -38.89 2.77 -11.63
CA PHE A 14 -38.85 2.43 -10.20
C PHE A 14 -37.81 1.35 -9.85
N LEU A 15 -37.16 0.77 -10.87
CA LEU A 15 -36.15 -0.27 -10.73
C LEU A 15 -34.71 0.23 -10.95
N THR A 16 -34.49 1.55 -11.06
CA THR A 16 -33.13 2.07 -10.93
C THR A 16 -32.77 1.99 -9.45
N PRO A 17 -31.87 1.08 -9.02
CA PRO A 17 -31.38 1.11 -7.65
C PRO A 17 -30.87 2.54 -7.42
N SER A 18 -31.43 3.24 -6.44
CA SER A 18 -30.82 4.48 -6.00
C SER A 18 -29.41 4.09 -5.61
N VAL A 19 -28.42 4.55 -6.37
CA VAL A 19 -27.02 4.42 -5.98
C VAL A 19 -26.93 5.25 -4.72
N ALA A 20 -27.13 4.61 -3.57
CA ALA A 20 -26.92 5.23 -2.28
C ALA A 20 -25.48 5.71 -2.30
N ASP A 21 -25.28 7.01 -2.08
CA ASP A 21 -23.95 7.59 -2.02
C ASP A 21 -23.21 6.90 -0.88
N ALA A 22 -22.28 6.01 -1.24
CA ALA A 22 -21.40 5.37 -0.29
C ALA A 22 -20.43 6.47 0.14
N GLY A 23 -20.74 7.15 1.24
CA GLY A 23 -19.97 8.28 1.73
C GLY A 23 -18.48 7.96 1.83
N VAL A 24 -17.64 8.99 1.76
CA VAL A 24 -16.19 8.88 1.77
C VAL A 24 -15.69 8.69 3.21
N ILE A 25 -14.89 7.66 3.43
CA ILE A 25 -14.11 7.49 4.67
C ILE A 25 -12.70 8.06 4.44
N ASN A 26 -12.25 8.96 5.32
CA ASN A 26 -10.91 9.53 5.26
C ASN A 26 -10.27 9.46 6.64
N THR A 27 -9.45 8.44 6.87
CA THR A 27 -8.88 8.16 8.19
C THR A 27 -7.42 8.60 8.26
N LYS A 28 -7.05 9.27 9.36
CA LYS A 28 -5.67 9.66 9.70
C LYS A 28 -5.26 9.03 11.03
N ILE A 29 -4.01 8.55 11.10
CA ILE A 29 -3.40 8.10 12.37
C ILE A 29 -2.42 9.17 12.84
N GLU A 30 -2.45 9.47 14.13
CA GLU A 30 -1.39 10.21 14.82
C GLU A 30 -0.78 9.26 15.83
N LEU A 31 0.47 8.87 15.60
CA LEU A 31 1.20 7.91 16.42
C LEU A 31 2.28 8.64 17.22
N SER A 32 2.42 8.29 18.49
CA SER A 32 3.54 8.70 19.33
C SER A 32 3.98 7.56 20.21
N CYS A 33 5.29 7.51 20.45
CA CYS A 33 5.94 6.44 21.19
C CYS A 33 6.96 7.04 22.17
N SER A 34 7.02 6.48 23.37
CA SER A 34 8.07 6.80 24.33
C SER A 34 8.54 5.54 25.04
N VAL A 35 9.84 5.45 25.31
CA VAL A 35 10.43 4.30 25.99
C VAL A 35 10.73 4.67 27.44
N ASN A 36 10.24 3.87 28.37
CA ASN A 36 10.50 4.08 29.79
C ASN A 36 11.87 3.49 30.20
N LYS A 37 12.29 3.72 31.46
CA LYS A 37 13.58 3.23 31.99
C LYS A 37 13.69 1.69 32.03
N LYS A 38 12.57 0.97 31.99
CA LYS A 38 12.50 -0.50 31.98
C LYS A 38 12.45 -1.09 30.57
N SER A 39 12.55 -0.26 29.52
CA SER A 39 12.32 -0.65 28.12
C SER A 39 10.89 -1.08 27.80
N ASP A 40 9.91 -0.71 28.63
CA ASP A 40 8.53 -0.75 28.17
C ASP A 40 8.27 0.44 27.27
N ILE A 41 7.49 0.19 26.23
CA ILE A 41 7.15 1.13 25.18
C ILE A 41 5.73 1.62 25.46
N ALA A 42 5.59 2.90 25.82
CA ALA A 42 4.31 3.55 25.92
C ALA A 42 3.91 4.10 24.55
N ILE A 43 2.80 3.57 24.02
CA ILE A 43 2.30 3.84 22.68
C ILE A 43 0.98 4.59 22.80
N GLN A 44 0.87 5.72 22.11
CA GLN A 44 -0.37 6.45 21.99
C GLN A 44 -0.70 6.62 20.51
N ALA A 45 -1.89 6.22 20.12
CA ALA A 45 -2.42 6.42 18.78
C ALA A 45 -3.77 7.13 18.84
N LYS A 46 -3.94 8.14 17.97
CA LYS A 46 -5.24 8.75 17.69
C LYS A 46 -5.63 8.45 16.26
N ILE A 47 -6.83 7.95 16.05
CA ILE A 47 -7.34 7.56 14.74
C ILE A 47 -8.54 8.45 14.47
N ALA A 48 -8.34 9.48 13.65
CA ALA A 48 -9.37 10.45 13.31
C ALA A 48 -10.04 10.05 11.99
N ASN A 49 -11.37 10.06 11.96
CA ASN A 49 -12.14 9.93 10.72
C ASN A 49 -12.60 11.33 10.29
N MET A 50 -12.02 11.85 9.22
CA MET A 50 -12.32 13.14 8.61
C MET A 50 -13.28 13.01 7.40
N GLY A 51 -13.84 11.82 7.20
CA GLY A 51 -14.82 11.53 6.16
C GLY A 51 -16.25 11.82 6.61
N ASN A 52 -17.21 11.59 5.71
CA ASN A 52 -18.65 11.73 5.98
C ASN A 52 -19.35 10.37 6.15
N SER A 53 -18.59 9.27 6.21
CA SER A 53 -19.09 7.93 6.47
C SER A 53 -18.37 7.28 7.64
N THR A 54 -19.04 6.36 8.33
CA THR A 54 -18.49 5.62 9.47
C THR A 54 -17.48 4.57 9.02
N ALA A 55 -16.32 4.52 9.67
CA ALA A 55 -15.39 3.41 9.55
C ALA A 55 -15.75 2.33 10.58
N TYR A 56 -16.23 1.18 10.13
CA TYR A 56 -16.70 0.12 11.00
C TYR A 56 -15.57 -0.80 11.45
N ARG A 57 -15.71 -1.36 12.66
CA ARG A 57 -14.88 -2.45 13.20
C ARG A 57 -13.37 -2.15 13.08
N ALA A 58 -12.98 -0.96 13.49
CA ALA A 58 -11.59 -0.55 13.45
C ALA A 58 -10.72 -1.48 14.32
N THR A 59 -9.57 -1.86 13.77
CA THR A 59 -8.54 -2.65 14.43
C THR A 59 -7.19 -1.99 14.25
N LEU A 60 -6.33 -2.07 15.25
CA LEU A 60 -4.97 -1.56 15.19
C LEU A 60 -3.99 -2.73 15.22
N SER A 61 -3.06 -2.76 14.29
CA SER A 61 -1.92 -3.68 14.32
C SER A 61 -0.64 -2.87 14.43
N LEU A 62 0.25 -3.26 15.33
CA LEU A 62 1.55 -2.66 15.52
C LEU A 62 2.61 -3.65 15.03
N PHE A 63 3.61 -3.14 14.32
CA PHE A 63 4.74 -3.89 13.79
C PHE A 63 6.04 -3.18 14.13
N MET A 64 7.05 -3.96 14.51
CA MET A 64 8.39 -3.45 14.80
C MET A 64 9.38 -4.60 14.63
N GLU A 65 10.28 -4.51 13.67
CA GLU A 65 11.17 -5.60 13.28
C GLU A 65 10.41 -6.94 13.06
N ASP A 66 10.72 -7.97 13.84
CA ASP A 66 10.06 -9.29 13.83
C ASP A 66 8.87 -9.39 14.80
N TRP A 67 8.62 -8.35 15.58
CA TRP A 67 7.52 -8.28 16.52
C TRP A 67 6.27 -7.69 15.86
N ALA A 68 5.12 -8.31 16.12
CA ALA A 68 3.82 -7.82 15.71
C ALA A 68 2.76 -8.10 16.78
N GLN A 69 1.87 -7.13 17.00
CA GLN A 69 0.71 -7.30 17.88
C GLN A 69 -0.54 -6.70 17.27
N LYS A 70 -1.66 -7.41 17.38
CA LYS A 70 -2.97 -6.95 16.95
C LYS A 70 -3.83 -6.60 18.15
N PHE A 71 -4.49 -5.46 18.06
CA PHE A 71 -5.49 -4.96 18.99
C PHE A 71 -6.82 -4.92 18.25
N ASP A 72 -7.63 -5.96 18.50
CA ASP A 72 -8.97 -6.06 17.96
C ASP A 72 -9.93 -5.13 18.70
N ASN A 73 -11.03 -4.79 18.02
CA ASN A 73 -12.19 -4.14 18.62
C ASN A 73 -11.93 -2.72 19.17
N LEU A 74 -11.34 -1.84 18.37
CA LEU A 74 -11.31 -0.39 18.69
C LEU A 74 -12.69 0.26 18.57
N GLY A 75 -13.67 -0.45 18.00
CA GLY A 75 -15.03 0.01 17.76
C GLY A 75 -15.19 0.68 16.41
N ASP A 76 -16.36 1.29 16.21
CA ASP A 76 -16.67 2.06 15.01
C ASP A 76 -16.20 3.52 15.18
N ASN A 77 -15.72 4.12 14.09
CA ASN A 77 -15.28 5.50 14.06
C ASN A 77 -16.25 6.33 13.19
N PRO A 78 -17.24 7.02 13.79
CA PRO A 78 -18.20 7.82 13.04
C PRO A 78 -17.51 9.02 12.35
N PRO A 79 -18.20 9.74 11.44
CA PRO A 79 -17.73 11.01 10.90
C PRO A 79 -17.28 11.97 12.00
N ASP A 80 -16.13 12.62 11.81
CA ASP A 80 -15.45 13.50 12.78
C ASP A 80 -15.06 12.82 14.11
N GLY A 81 -15.19 11.49 14.18
CA GLY A 81 -14.84 10.69 15.34
C GLY A 81 -13.33 10.54 15.53
N ILE A 82 -12.93 10.33 16.80
CA ILE A 82 -11.54 10.05 17.16
C ILE A 82 -11.51 8.83 18.08
N LEU A 83 -10.96 7.73 17.59
CA LEU A 83 -10.60 6.60 18.44
C LEU A 83 -9.23 6.85 19.06
N LYS A 84 -9.11 6.58 20.36
CA LYS A 84 -7.87 6.73 21.11
C LYS A 84 -7.41 5.38 21.59
N PHE A 85 -6.13 5.11 21.44
CA PHE A 85 -5.47 3.92 21.90
C PHE A 85 -4.26 4.31 22.72
N ASN A 86 -4.16 3.80 23.95
CA ASN A 86 -3.03 4.04 24.84
C ASN A 86 -2.69 2.71 25.50
N GLU A 87 -1.50 2.19 25.23
CA GLU A 87 -1.02 0.95 25.85
C GLU A 87 0.45 1.05 26.20
N THR A 88 0.86 0.29 27.22
CA THR A 88 2.27 0.09 27.55
C THR A 88 2.62 -1.35 27.27
N ILE A 89 3.56 -1.55 26.34
CA ILE A 89 3.95 -2.88 25.87
C ILE A 89 5.37 -3.15 26.33
N SER A 90 5.59 -4.31 26.94
CA SER A 90 6.93 -4.81 27.21
C SER A 90 7.33 -5.77 26.09
N ILE A 91 8.45 -5.49 25.43
CA ILE A 91 9.01 -6.35 24.37
C ILE A 91 10.28 -6.99 24.93
N PRO A 92 10.21 -8.26 25.38
CA PRO A 92 11.37 -8.95 25.93
C PRO A 92 12.51 -9.01 24.91
N GLY A 93 13.72 -8.65 25.34
CA GLY A 93 14.91 -8.71 24.47
C GLY A 93 15.06 -7.53 23.50
N LEU A 94 14.29 -6.45 23.67
CA LEU A 94 14.47 -5.22 22.88
C LEU A 94 15.91 -4.70 23.03
N LYS A 95 16.65 -4.74 21.92
CA LYS A 95 18.03 -4.28 21.84
C LYS A 95 18.10 -2.75 21.90
N PRO A 96 19.24 -2.16 22.29
CA PRO A 96 19.48 -0.74 22.07
C PRO A 96 19.40 -0.41 20.58
N GLY A 97 18.84 0.73 20.21
CA GLY A 97 18.77 1.11 18.81
C GLY A 97 17.82 2.25 18.47
N MET A 98 17.81 2.58 17.19
CA MET A 98 16.76 3.39 16.57
C MET A 98 15.75 2.45 15.92
N HIS A 99 14.59 2.32 16.55
CA HIS A 99 13.52 1.43 16.13
C HIS A 99 12.49 2.18 15.28
N MET A 100 11.73 1.43 14.49
CA MET A 100 10.60 1.96 13.76
C MET A 100 9.33 1.20 14.10
N LEU A 101 8.42 1.88 14.79
CA LEU A 101 7.07 1.37 15.01
C LEU A 101 6.22 1.69 13.78
N VAL A 102 5.56 0.68 13.22
CA VAL A 102 4.56 0.86 12.16
C VAL A 102 3.19 0.50 12.71
N ALA A 103 2.27 1.45 12.68
CA ALA A 103 0.86 1.24 13.01
C ALA A 103 0.07 1.03 11.71
N ARG A 104 -0.71 -0.04 11.65
CA ARG A 104 -1.73 -0.27 10.63
C ARG A 104 -3.10 -0.19 11.28
N VAL A 105 -3.96 0.68 10.80
CA VAL A 105 -5.39 0.64 11.14
C VAL A 105 -6.14 -0.01 10.00
N SER A 106 -6.92 -1.03 10.31
CA SER A 106 -7.84 -1.68 9.36
C SER A 106 -9.28 -1.47 9.80
N PHE A 107 -10.16 -1.16 8.84
CA PHE A 107 -11.58 -0.88 9.08
C PHE A 107 -12.43 -1.34 7.88
N GLU A 108 -13.75 -1.38 8.04
CA GLU A 108 -14.70 -1.79 7.02
C GLU A 108 -15.65 -0.63 6.65
N GLU A 109 -16.03 -0.54 5.37
CA GLU A 109 -17.20 0.21 4.92
C GLU A 109 -18.50 -0.53 5.31
N GLN A 110 -19.65 0.16 5.21
CA GLN A 110 -20.97 -0.45 5.45
C GLN A 110 -21.25 -1.68 4.56
N ASN A 111 -20.68 -1.71 3.36
CA ASN A 111 -20.81 -2.83 2.41
C ASN A 111 -19.84 -4.01 2.71
N GLY A 112 -19.00 -3.90 3.75
CA GLY A 112 -17.99 -4.89 4.12
C GLY A 112 -16.64 -4.75 3.38
N THR A 113 -16.46 -3.73 2.55
CA THR A 113 -15.16 -3.46 1.90
C THR A 113 -14.14 -3.08 2.96
N SER A 114 -13.02 -3.80 2.99
CA SER A 114 -11.97 -3.57 4.00
C SER A 114 -10.93 -2.57 3.49
N HIS A 115 -10.55 -1.67 4.38
CA HIS A 115 -9.53 -0.66 4.17
C HIS A 115 -8.42 -0.79 5.20
N ARG A 116 -7.25 -0.26 4.85
CA ARG A 116 -6.07 -0.21 5.69
C ARG A 116 -5.29 1.07 5.43
N ILE A 117 -4.82 1.69 6.50
CA ILE A 117 -3.92 2.83 6.46
C ILE A 117 -2.74 2.57 7.38
N PHE A 118 -1.61 3.22 7.10
CA PHE A 118 -0.38 3.06 7.86
C PHE A 118 0.15 4.39 8.33
N GLU A 119 0.79 4.37 9.50
CA GLU A 119 1.59 5.45 10.04
C GLU A 119 2.83 4.86 10.69
N TYR A 120 3.93 5.59 10.71
CA TYR A 120 5.18 5.12 11.29
C TYR A 120 5.73 6.14 12.27
N PHE A 121 6.48 5.65 13.25
CA PHE A 121 7.11 6.50 14.23
C PHE A 121 8.49 5.97 14.59
N PRO A 122 9.58 6.69 14.23
CA PRO A 122 10.91 6.33 14.69
C PRO A 122 11.08 6.70 16.16
N PHE A 123 11.69 5.82 16.95
CA PHE A 123 11.98 6.13 18.35
C PHE A 123 13.31 5.51 18.83
N PRO A 124 14.08 6.23 19.66
CA PRO A 124 15.31 5.70 20.24
C PRO A 124 15.02 4.82 21.46
N CYS A 125 15.75 3.72 21.60
CA CYS A 125 15.76 2.85 22.77
C CYS A 125 17.21 2.70 23.27
N LYS A 126 17.51 3.14 24.50
CA LYS A 126 18.82 2.92 25.17
C LYS A 126 20.06 3.35 24.34
N ILE A 127 19.93 4.35 23.47
CA ILE A 127 21.02 4.87 22.64
C ILE A 127 21.37 6.31 22.97
N SER A 128 22.64 6.67 22.75
CA SER A 128 23.13 8.04 22.85
C SER A 128 22.93 8.80 21.53
N ASP A 129 23.11 10.14 21.54
CA ASP A 129 22.96 10.96 20.32
C ASP A 129 24.00 10.62 19.24
N THR A 130 25.17 10.10 19.60
CA THR A 130 26.23 9.72 18.66
C THR A 130 25.92 8.44 17.88
N ASP A 131 25.02 7.59 18.39
CA ASP A 131 24.67 6.30 17.79
C ASP A 131 23.50 6.40 16.79
N LYS A 132 23.05 7.61 16.46
CA LYS A 132 21.79 7.83 15.73
C LYS A 132 21.90 7.80 14.20
N LYS A 133 23.10 7.85 13.63
CA LYS A 133 23.26 7.97 12.17
C LYS A 133 23.31 6.59 11.51
N PRO A 134 22.30 6.20 10.71
CA PRO A 134 22.34 4.94 9.98
C PRO A 134 23.33 5.01 8.82
N GLU A 135 24.04 3.90 8.57
CA GLU A 135 24.92 3.70 7.41
C GLU A 135 24.16 3.13 6.20
N LEU A 136 22.95 2.62 6.44
CA LEU A 136 22.06 2.14 5.40
C LEU A 136 21.14 3.25 4.91
N SER A 137 20.91 3.30 3.60
CA SER A 137 19.89 4.14 2.98
C SER A 137 19.10 3.34 1.95
N LEU A 138 17.82 3.68 1.82
CA LEU A 138 16.88 3.02 0.93
C LEU A 138 16.30 4.01 -0.08
N GLU A 139 16.24 3.60 -1.33
CA GLU A 139 15.60 4.35 -2.40
C GLU A 139 14.64 3.42 -3.15
N LEU A 140 13.37 3.81 -3.24
CA LEU A 140 12.37 3.10 -4.00
C LEU A 140 12.24 3.69 -5.40
N LYS A 141 12.10 2.82 -6.40
CA LYS A 141 11.66 3.16 -7.77
C LYS A 141 10.27 2.54 -7.97
N PRO A 142 9.19 3.24 -7.60
CA PRO A 142 7.84 2.69 -7.63
C PRO A 142 7.38 2.36 -9.06
N PRO A 143 6.55 1.32 -9.23
CA PRO A 143 6.01 0.97 -10.53
C PRO A 143 4.91 1.95 -10.99
N LEU A 144 4.75 2.06 -12.31
CA LEU A 144 3.66 2.80 -12.97
C LEU A 144 2.69 1.82 -13.63
N PHE A 145 1.49 1.68 -13.09
CA PHE A 145 0.44 0.81 -13.63
C PHE A 145 -0.35 1.52 -14.74
N ASN A 146 -0.76 0.78 -15.76
CA ASN A 146 -1.62 1.32 -16.80
C ASN A 146 -3.09 1.07 -16.46
N MET A 147 -3.89 2.14 -16.30
CA MET A 147 -5.31 2.05 -15.94
C MET A 147 -6.13 1.27 -16.97
N ARG A 148 -5.76 1.37 -18.26
CA ARG A 148 -6.49 0.75 -19.38
C ARG A 148 -6.05 -0.68 -19.67
N ALA A 149 -4.95 -1.15 -19.07
CA ALA A 149 -4.43 -2.48 -19.31
C ALA A 149 -5.06 -3.49 -18.36
N PHE A 150 -6.14 -4.13 -18.81
CA PHE A 150 -6.90 -5.13 -18.03
C PHE A 150 -6.06 -6.35 -17.58
N MET A 151 -4.89 -6.60 -18.21
CA MET A 151 -4.00 -7.72 -17.91
C MET A 151 -2.68 -7.33 -17.21
N GLU A 152 -2.35 -6.05 -17.01
CA GLU A 152 -1.08 -5.62 -16.38
C GLU A 152 -1.23 -5.31 -14.88
N ALA A 153 -1.80 -6.25 -14.12
CA ALA A 153 -1.99 -6.09 -12.67
C ALA A 153 -0.69 -6.25 -11.86
N LYS A 154 0.38 -6.79 -12.46
CA LYS A 154 1.67 -7.07 -11.78
C LYS A 154 2.79 -6.27 -12.42
N LYS A 155 3.58 -5.57 -11.62
CA LYS A 155 4.77 -4.83 -12.07
C LYS A 155 5.93 -4.98 -11.10
N LYS A 156 7.14 -4.88 -11.64
CA LYS A 156 8.38 -4.90 -10.87
C LYS A 156 8.66 -3.51 -10.30
N MET A 157 8.94 -3.45 -9.01
CA MET A 157 9.51 -2.33 -8.29
C MET A 157 10.98 -2.64 -8.00
N VAL A 158 11.85 -1.65 -8.13
CA VAL A 158 13.26 -1.80 -7.74
C VAL A 158 13.47 -1.06 -6.42
N ILE A 159 14.10 -1.74 -5.46
CA ILE A 159 14.60 -1.12 -4.24
C ILE A 159 16.12 -1.08 -4.29
N SER A 160 16.65 0.12 -4.13
CA SER A 160 18.06 0.45 -4.08
C SER A 160 18.49 0.53 -2.62
N ILE A 161 19.42 -0.33 -2.21
CA ILE A 161 19.90 -0.46 -0.84
C ILE A 161 21.37 -0.06 -0.84
N ASN A 162 21.70 1.05 -0.19
CA ASN A 162 23.04 1.60 -0.19
C ASN A 162 23.64 1.53 1.22
N ASN A 163 24.80 0.91 1.34
CA ASN A 163 25.59 0.83 2.56
C ASN A 163 26.79 1.78 2.43
N SER A 164 26.77 2.90 3.16
CA SER A 164 27.89 3.84 3.23
C SER A 164 28.90 3.49 4.33
N GLY A 165 28.75 2.34 4.97
CA GLY A 165 29.60 1.84 6.04
C GLY A 165 30.79 1.03 5.52
N ASN A 166 31.75 0.82 6.40
CA ASN A 166 32.97 0.04 6.13
C ASN A 166 32.82 -1.45 6.44
N SER A 167 31.67 -1.88 6.95
CA SER A 167 31.35 -3.28 7.27
C SER A 167 30.15 -3.74 6.44
N PRO A 168 30.08 -5.03 6.08
CA PRO A 168 28.89 -5.57 5.42
C PRO A 168 27.69 -5.48 6.36
N LEU A 169 26.53 -5.14 5.81
CA LEU A 169 25.25 -5.09 6.53
C LEU A 169 24.31 -6.16 6.00
N SER A 170 23.44 -6.68 6.86
CA SER A 170 22.43 -7.69 6.50
C SER A 170 21.03 -7.19 6.86
N PRO A 171 20.50 -6.17 6.15
CA PRO A 171 19.18 -5.65 6.46
C PRO A 171 18.06 -6.63 6.14
N VAL A 172 17.00 -6.55 6.96
CA VAL A 172 15.69 -7.12 6.68
C VAL A 172 14.76 -5.97 6.30
N ILE A 173 14.03 -6.12 5.20
CA ILE A 173 13.16 -5.07 4.62
C ILE A 173 11.73 -5.57 4.58
N ALA A 174 10.81 -4.84 5.21
CA ALA A 174 9.37 -5.07 5.15
C ALA A 174 8.66 -4.01 4.30
N PHE A 175 7.62 -4.42 3.59
CA PHE A 175 6.78 -3.52 2.79
C PHE A 175 5.39 -3.33 3.40
N PHE A 176 4.97 -2.08 3.48
CA PHE A 176 3.63 -1.68 3.90
C PHE A 176 2.97 -0.91 2.76
N LEU A 177 1.89 -1.47 2.22
CA LEU A 177 1.26 -1.04 0.97
C LEU A 177 -0.17 -0.59 1.22
N SER A 178 -0.58 0.52 0.58
CA SER A 178 -1.96 0.99 0.60
C SER A 178 -2.95 -0.06 0.09
N ASP A 179 -4.23 0.14 0.38
CA ASP A 179 -5.30 -0.74 -0.11
C ASP A 179 -5.25 -0.95 -1.62
N GLY A 180 -5.55 -2.18 -2.02
CA GLY A 180 -5.49 -2.57 -3.42
C GLY A 180 -4.11 -2.95 -3.93
N TYR A 181 -3.06 -2.85 -3.10
CA TYR A 181 -1.71 -3.20 -3.49
C TYR A 181 -1.14 -4.32 -2.60
N THR A 182 -0.46 -5.28 -3.23
CA THR A 182 0.23 -6.37 -2.55
C THR A 182 1.66 -6.52 -3.09
N ALA A 183 2.57 -7.02 -2.25
CA ALA A 183 3.92 -7.40 -2.66
C ALA A 183 4.01 -8.92 -2.71
N GLY A 184 4.71 -9.46 -3.70
CA GLY A 184 4.96 -10.90 -3.83
C GLY A 184 5.75 -11.45 -2.64
N ASP A 185 6.81 -10.75 -2.23
CA ASP A 185 7.59 -11.04 -1.03
C ASP A 185 7.40 -9.91 -0.02
N ALA A 186 6.80 -10.22 1.13
CA ALA A 186 6.53 -9.24 2.18
C ALA A 186 7.79 -8.84 2.96
N LEU A 187 8.82 -9.70 2.94
CA LEU A 187 10.08 -9.53 3.64
C LEU A 187 11.25 -9.89 2.72
N ILE A 188 12.26 -9.03 2.66
CA ILE A 188 13.50 -9.26 1.91
C ILE A 188 14.67 -9.23 2.89
N GLN A 189 15.48 -10.27 2.88
CA GLN A 189 16.75 -10.30 3.59
C GLN A 189 17.87 -10.36 2.57
N THR A 190 18.78 -9.39 2.62
CA THR A 190 19.90 -9.33 1.67
C THR A 190 21.17 -8.88 2.38
N LYS A 191 22.32 -9.25 1.82
CA LYS A 191 23.64 -8.84 2.33
C LYS A 191 24.20 -7.75 1.45
N VAL A 192 24.49 -6.60 2.05
CA VAL A 192 24.99 -5.41 1.36
C VAL A 192 26.46 -5.22 1.73
N PRO A 193 27.41 -5.42 0.80
CA PRO A 193 28.83 -5.18 1.06
C PRO A 193 29.14 -3.75 1.53
N PRO A 194 30.30 -3.52 2.16
CA PRO A 194 30.77 -2.17 2.50
C PRO A 194 30.80 -1.24 1.28
N ASN A 195 30.47 0.04 1.49
CA ASN A 195 30.57 1.10 0.47
C ASN A 195 29.96 0.71 -0.88
N SER A 196 28.81 0.02 -0.86
CA SER A 196 28.21 -0.56 -2.05
C SER A 196 26.71 -0.36 -2.10
N LYS A 197 26.18 -0.49 -3.32
CA LYS A 197 24.75 -0.43 -3.63
C LYS A 197 24.31 -1.77 -4.19
N VAL A 198 23.26 -2.34 -3.59
CA VAL A 198 22.57 -3.54 -4.06
C VAL A 198 21.17 -3.12 -4.53
N GLU A 199 20.72 -3.68 -5.65
CA GLU A 199 19.35 -3.49 -6.13
C GLU A 199 18.59 -4.81 -6.03
N GLU A 200 17.45 -4.79 -5.35
CA GLU A 200 16.53 -5.92 -5.28
C GLU A 200 15.25 -5.61 -6.06
N THR A 201 14.63 -6.63 -6.63
CA THR A 201 13.40 -6.48 -7.42
C THR A 201 12.23 -7.13 -6.69
N VAL A 202 11.16 -6.37 -6.52
CA VAL A 202 9.93 -6.81 -5.84
C VAL A 202 8.77 -6.74 -6.81
N VAL A 203 7.96 -7.80 -6.88
CA VAL A 203 6.73 -7.76 -7.67
C VAL A 203 5.63 -7.10 -6.84
N ILE A 204 5.10 -5.99 -7.33
CA ILE A 204 3.91 -5.33 -6.79
C ILE A 204 2.72 -5.70 -7.66
N GLU A 205 1.65 -6.15 -7.02
CA GLU A 205 0.38 -6.45 -7.64
C GLU A 205 -0.66 -5.40 -7.23
N LYS A 206 -1.50 -5.00 -8.19
CA LYS A 206 -2.59 -4.05 -8.03
C LYS A 206 -3.91 -4.76 -8.30
N GLU A 207 -4.85 -4.64 -7.37
CA GLU A 207 -6.23 -5.11 -7.55
C GLU A 207 -6.89 -4.40 -8.74
N LYS A 208 -7.80 -5.11 -9.40
CA LYS A 208 -8.44 -4.64 -10.64
C LYS A 208 -9.37 -3.45 -10.40
N SER A 209 -10.03 -3.41 -9.24
CA SER A 209 -10.96 -2.36 -8.83
C SER A 209 -10.29 -1.02 -8.55
N ILE A 210 -8.96 -1.00 -8.35
CA ILE A 210 -8.25 0.15 -7.80
C ILE A 210 -7.63 0.96 -8.94
N ASN A 211 -8.13 2.19 -9.14
CA ASN A 211 -7.65 3.12 -10.16
C ASN A 211 -6.90 4.33 -9.57
N GLN A 212 -6.76 4.37 -8.25
CA GLN A 212 -6.05 5.41 -7.52
C GLN A 212 -4.58 5.06 -7.30
N ARG A 213 -3.76 6.07 -7.03
CA ARG A 213 -2.36 5.90 -6.62
C ARG A 213 -2.30 5.27 -5.23
N GLY A 214 -1.31 4.40 -5.00
CA GLY A 214 -1.07 3.78 -3.70
C GLY A 214 0.27 4.18 -3.11
N LYS A 215 0.31 4.53 -1.83
CA LYS A 215 1.57 4.70 -1.10
C LYS A 215 2.24 3.34 -0.88
N ILE A 216 3.55 3.31 -1.08
CA ILE A 216 4.44 2.21 -0.77
C ILE A 216 5.41 2.71 0.29
N LEU A 217 5.43 2.05 1.44
CA LEU A 217 6.43 2.27 2.48
C LEU A 217 7.31 1.04 2.58
N ALA A 218 8.62 1.22 2.51
CA ALA A 218 9.61 0.21 2.84
C ALA A 218 10.31 0.61 4.15
N VAL A 219 10.37 -0.32 5.10
CA VAL A 219 11.12 -0.16 6.34
C VAL A 219 12.18 -1.23 6.37
N ALA A 220 13.45 -0.84 6.50
CA ALA A 220 14.54 -1.78 6.72
C ALA A 220 15.11 -1.61 8.12
N TRP A 221 15.46 -2.73 8.74
CA TRP A 221 16.23 -2.74 9.97
C TRP A 221 17.45 -3.65 9.83
N TYR A 222 18.52 -3.32 10.54
CA TYR A 222 19.72 -4.13 10.63
C TYR A 222 20.36 -3.97 12.01
N GLU A 223 21.17 -4.95 12.38
CA GLU A 223 21.96 -4.91 13.61
C GLU A 223 23.44 -4.68 13.28
N LYS A 224 24.08 -3.78 14.01
CA LYS A 224 25.52 -3.56 13.97
C LYS A 224 26.02 -3.32 15.40
N ASP A 225 27.02 -4.09 15.81
CA ASP A 225 27.65 -3.98 17.14
C ASP A 225 26.64 -4.04 18.31
N GLY A 226 25.58 -4.86 18.16
CA GLY A 226 24.53 -5.01 19.16
C GLY A 226 23.49 -3.89 19.18
N ILE A 227 23.57 -2.93 18.25
CA ILE A 227 22.65 -1.80 18.10
C ILE A 227 21.77 -2.00 16.87
N ILE A 228 20.46 -1.80 17.03
CA ILE A 228 19.49 -1.82 15.94
C ILE A 228 19.40 -0.47 15.27
N TYR A 229 19.38 -0.47 13.94
CA TYR A 229 19.18 0.71 13.12
C TYR A 229 18.02 0.46 12.17
N SER A 230 17.03 1.34 12.19
CA SER A 230 15.90 1.32 11.28
C SER A 230 15.90 2.53 10.35
N VAL A 231 15.62 2.28 9.08
CA VAL A 231 15.48 3.30 8.04
C VAL A 231 14.24 3.04 7.21
N LYS A 232 13.70 4.10 6.60
CA LYS A 232 12.53 3.99 5.74
C LYS A 232 12.74 4.66 4.40
N SER A 233 11.96 4.21 3.42
CA SER A 233 11.80 4.87 2.14
C SER A 233 10.33 4.84 1.75
N GLU A 234 9.86 5.91 1.14
CA GLU A 234 8.49 6.04 0.69
C GLU A 234 8.45 6.27 -0.81
N GLY A 235 7.44 5.70 -1.44
CA GLY A 235 7.15 5.86 -2.84
C GLY A 235 5.65 5.87 -3.08
N THR A 236 5.26 6.21 -4.30
CA THR A 236 3.87 6.15 -4.72
C THR A 236 3.78 5.32 -6.00
N ALA A 237 3.06 4.20 -5.95
CA ALA A 237 2.67 3.47 -7.14
C ALA A 237 1.78 4.37 -8.00
N GLY A 238 2.28 4.75 -9.17
CA GLY A 238 1.53 5.59 -10.09
C GLY A 238 0.52 4.77 -10.88
N VAL A 239 -0.54 5.45 -11.30
CA VAL A 239 -1.48 4.95 -12.31
C VAL A 239 -1.46 5.95 -13.45
N GLU A 240 -1.22 5.47 -14.66
CA GLU A 240 -1.18 6.26 -15.89
C GLU A 240 -2.21 5.74 -16.89
N GLU A 241 -2.80 6.65 -17.66
CA GLU A 241 -3.61 6.29 -18.81
C GLU A 241 -2.73 6.19 -20.06
N LYS A 242 -2.38 4.96 -20.46
CA LYS A 242 -1.71 4.72 -21.74
C LYS A 242 -2.66 4.00 -22.71
N PRO A 243 -2.79 4.48 -23.96
CA PRO A 243 -3.64 3.81 -24.94
C PRO A 243 -3.11 2.41 -25.26
N VAL A 244 -3.84 1.38 -24.86
CA VAL A 244 -3.44 -0.03 -25.05
C VAL A 244 -3.68 -0.50 -26.49
N LEU A 245 -4.75 0.00 -27.12
CA LEU A 245 -5.18 -0.42 -28.45
C LEU A 245 -4.37 0.19 -29.60
N PHE A 246 -3.57 1.24 -29.34
CA PHE A 246 -2.80 1.91 -30.41
C PHE A 246 -1.79 0.96 -31.07
N LYS A 247 -1.21 0.02 -30.32
CA LYS A 247 -0.30 -0.99 -30.87
C LYS A 247 -1.01 -2.00 -31.79
N TRP A 248 -2.29 -2.29 -31.54
CA TRP A 248 -3.08 -3.27 -32.30
C TRP A 248 -3.84 -2.64 -33.46
N TYR A 249 -4.12 -1.34 -33.39
CA TYR A 249 -4.78 -0.56 -34.43
C TYR A 249 -4.18 -0.75 -35.84
N PRO A 250 -2.85 -0.61 -36.07
CA PRO A 250 -2.29 -0.80 -37.42
C PRO A 250 -2.43 -2.25 -37.90
N LEU A 251 -2.37 -3.23 -36.99
CA LEU A 251 -2.56 -4.64 -37.34
C LEU A 251 -4.00 -4.90 -37.82
N PHE A 252 -5.00 -4.34 -37.12
CA PHE A 252 -6.39 -4.41 -37.55
C PHE A 252 -6.62 -3.70 -38.89
N CYS A 253 -6.01 -2.54 -39.11
CA CYS A 253 -6.09 -1.84 -40.40
C CYS A 253 -5.52 -2.70 -41.55
N ILE A 254 -4.38 -3.36 -41.35
CA ILE A 254 -3.80 -4.26 -42.36
C ILE A 254 -4.72 -5.44 -42.65
N ILE A 255 -5.28 -6.08 -41.62
CA ILE A 255 -6.21 -7.21 -41.78
C ILE A 255 -7.45 -6.80 -42.57
N ILE A 256 -8.05 -5.64 -42.25
CA ILE A 256 -9.19 -5.10 -42.98
C ILE A 256 -8.82 -4.81 -44.43
N LEU A 257 -7.63 -4.23 -44.68
CA LEU A 257 -7.18 -3.91 -46.02
C LEU A 257 -7.02 -5.17 -46.88
N ILE A 258 -6.41 -6.23 -46.33
CA ILE A 258 -6.28 -7.54 -46.98
C ILE A 258 -7.67 -8.12 -47.29
N ALA A 259 -8.58 -8.10 -46.32
CA ALA A 259 -9.95 -8.61 -46.50
C ALA A 259 -10.69 -7.88 -47.62
N VAL A 260 -10.60 -6.54 -47.67
CA VAL A 260 -11.20 -5.73 -48.74
C VAL A 260 -10.57 -6.03 -50.10
N THR A 261 -9.24 -6.16 -50.17
CA THR A 261 -8.55 -6.53 -51.42
C THR A 261 -9.00 -7.90 -51.94
N ILE A 262 -9.09 -8.91 -51.08
CA ILE A 262 -9.58 -10.24 -51.44
C ILE A 262 -11.03 -10.15 -51.97
N LEU A 263 -11.89 -9.41 -51.26
CA LEU A 263 -13.30 -9.29 -51.63
C LEU A 263 -13.49 -8.59 -52.99
N ILE A 264 -12.68 -7.56 -53.28
CA ILE A 264 -12.65 -6.91 -54.60
C ILE A 264 -12.18 -7.87 -55.70
N ILE A 265 -11.13 -8.67 -55.45
CA ILE A 265 -10.62 -9.64 -56.43
C ILE A 265 -11.67 -10.71 -56.73
N VAL A 266 -12.33 -11.25 -55.70
CA VAL A 266 -13.40 -12.25 -55.86
C VAL A 266 -14.58 -11.67 -56.64
N ARG A 267 -15.05 -10.46 -56.28
CA ARG A 267 -16.15 -9.79 -57.00
C ARG A 267 -15.84 -9.43 -58.45
N ARG A 268 -14.56 -9.26 -58.81
CA ARG A 268 -14.16 -9.01 -60.21
C ARG A 268 -14.07 -10.28 -61.05
N LYS A 269 -13.94 -11.45 -60.41
CA LYS A 269 -13.83 -12.75 -61.08
C LYS A 269 -15.17 -13.50 -61.17
N ALA A 270 -16.16 -13.11 -60.36
CA ALA A 270 -17.55 -13.52 -60.47
C ALA A 270 -18.31 -12.59 -61.42
#